data_AF-A0A4V2A0R0-F1
#
_entry.id   AF-A0A4V2A0R0-F1
#
_cell.length_a   1.000
_cell.length_b   1.000
_cell.length_c   1.000
_cell.angle_alpha   90.00
_cell.angle_beta   90.00
_cell.angle_gamma   90.00
#
_symmetry.space_group_name_H-M   'P 1'
#
loop_
_entity.id
_entity.type
_entity.pdbx_description
1 polymer ?
#
loop_
_entity_poly.entity_id
_entity_poly.type
_entity_poly.pdbx_seq_one_letter_code
_entity_poly.pdbx_strand_id
1 'polypeptide(L)' 'MSDVNTRLSDIVSSNDVVLFMKGTPLFPQCGFSSRAIAILDHLGVA' A
#
# COMPACT_ATOMS: atom_id res chain seq x y z
N MET A 1 -5.25 5.95 -22.81
CA MET A 1 -5.06 5.43 -21.45
C MET A 1 -5.25 6.59 -20.50
N SER A 2 -6.10 6.49 -19.47
CA SER A 2 -6.28 7.60 -18.52
C SER A 2 -5.00 7.80 -17.71
N ASP A 3 -4.70 9.06 -17.36
CA ASP A 3 -3.52 9.44 -16.56
C ASP A 3 -3.38 8.61 -15.27
N VAL A 4 -4.51 8.31 -14.62
CA VAL A 4 -4.58 7.46 -13.42
C VAL A 4 -4.04 6.05 -13.66
N ASN A 5 -4.39 5.43 -14.79
CA ASN A 5 -3.96 4.06 -15.08
C ASN A 5 -2.46 3.99 -15.35
N THR A 6 -1.90 5.00 -16.03
CA THR A 6 -0.45 5.11 -16.22
C THR A 6 0.26 5.24 -14.87
N ARG A 7 -0.20 6.18 -14.02
CA ARG A 7 0.38 6.37 -12.69
C ARG A 7 0.31 5.11 -11.81
N LEU A 8 -0.80 4.40 -11.82
CA LEU A 8 -0.93 3.15 -11.05
C LEU A 8 -0.01 2.05 -11.60
N SER A 9 0.12 1.96 -12.92
CA SER A 9 1.04 1.01 -13.56
C SER A 9 2.49 1.27 -13.15
N ASP A 10 2.92 2.52 -13.11
CA ASP A 10 4.28 2.89 -12.73
C ASP A 10 4.58 2.59 -11.26
N ILE A 11 3.62 2.83 -10.36
CA ILE A 11 3.76 2.52 -8.94
C ILE A 11 3.89 1.00 -8.74
N VAL A 12 3.06 0.20 -9.40
CA VAL A 12 3.07 -1.26 -9.24
C VAL A 12 4.30 -1.90 -9.88
N SER A 13 4.80 -1.36 -11.00
CA SER A 13 5.97 -1.91 -11.67
C SER A 13 7.31 -1.56 -11.01
N SER A 14 7.36 -0.46 -10.24
CA SER A 14 8.59 0.05 -9.62
C SER A 14 8.88 -0.48 -8.22
N ASN A 15 7.99 -1.30 -7.64
CA ASN A 15 8.08 -1.75 -6.26
C ASN A 15 7.76 -3.24 -6.17
N ASP A 16 8.57 -4.01 -5.43
CA ASP A 16 8.34 -5.45 -5.23
C ASP A 16 7.06 -5.74 -4.43
N VAL A 17 6.71 -4.85 -3.50
CA VAL A 17 5.48 -4.91 -2.69
C VAL A 17 4.91 -3.50 -2.55
N VAL A 18 3.60 -3.35 -2.80
CA VAL A 18 2.87 -2.08 -2.61
C VAL A 18 1.57 -2.33 -1.85
N LEU A 19 1.32 -1.54 -0.82
CA LEU A 19 0.04 -1.50 -0.11
C LEU A 19 -0.66 -0.16 -0.34
N PHE A 20 -1.71 -0.16 -1.14
CA PHE A 20 -2.64 0.97 -1.21
C PHE A 20 -3.59 0.91 -0.02
N MET A 21 -3.51 1.89 0.89
CA MET A 21 -4.29 1.90 2.13
C MET A 21 -4.98 3.25 2.38
N LYS A 22 -5.99 3.22 3.24
CA LYS A 22 -6.62 4.43 3.80
C LYS A 22 -5.83 4.91 5.03
N GLY A 23 -5.28 6.11 4.96
CA GLY A 23 -4.38 6.67 5.98
C GLY A 23 -2.91 6.39 5.68
N THR A 24 -2.07 6.40 6.71
CA THR A 24 -0.64 6.08 6.62
C THR A 24 -0.30 4.89 7.55
N PRO A 25 0.89 4.27 7.42
CA PRO A 25 1.30 3.20 8.33
C PRO A 25 1.22 3.58 9.82
N LEU A 26 1.61 4.82 10.17
CA LEU A 26 1.52 5.34 11.55
C LEU A 26 0.10 5.68 11.99
N PHE A 27 -0.76 6.09 11.06
CA PHE A 27 -2.14 6.52 11.34
C PHE A 27 -3.13 5.89 10.34
N PRO A 28 -3.43 4.58 10.46
CA PRO A 28 -4.38 3.92 9.57
C PRO A 28 -5.81 4.38 9.87
N GLN A 29 -6.58 4.65 8.82
CA GLN A 29 -7.94 5.19 8.92
C GLN A 29 -9.04 4.14 8.70
N CYS A 30 -8.67 2.86 8.59
CA CYS A 30 -9.60 1.76 8.39
C CYS A 30 -9.05 0.49 9.05
N GLY A 31 -9.92 -0.31 9.69
CA GLY A 31 -9.52 -1.54 10.37
C GLY A 31 -8.84 -2.56 9.43
N PHE A 32 -9.24 -2.62 8.16
CA PHE A 32 -8.57 -3.48 7.17
C PHE A 32 -7.17 -3.00 6.83
N SER A 33 -6.99 -1.68 6.63
CA SER A 33 -5.68 -1.07 6.42
C SER A 33 -4.74 -1.32 7.60
N SER A 34 -5.25 -1.20 8.83
CA SER A 34 -4.49 -1.44 10.06
C SER A 34 -4.03 -2.91 10.18
N ARG A 35 -4.89 -3.86 9.83
CA ARG A 35 -4.53 -5.28 9.81
C ARG A 35 -3.49 -5.60 8.73
N ALA A 36 -3.63 -5.03 7.54
CA ALA A 36 -2.69 -5.26 6.45
C ALA A 36 -1.27 -4.79 6.79
N ILE A 37 -1.11 -3.57 7.32
CA ILE A 37 0.21 -3.05 7.71
C ILE A 37 0.83 -3.87 8.86
N ALA A 38 0.04 -4.31 9.84
CA ALA A 38 0.52 -5.14 10.93
C ALA A 38 1.07 -6.51 10.46
N ILE A 39 0.45 -7.09 9.42
CA ILE A 39 0.96 -8.34 8.82
C ILE A 39 2.28 -8.08 8.10
N LEU A 40 2.38 -7.01 7.30
CA LEU A 40 3.61 -6.68 6.58
C LEU A 40 4.77 -6.37 7.55
N ASP A 41 4.50 -5.67 8.64
CA ASP A 41 5.47 -5.38 9.70
C ASP A 41 5.96 -6.66 10.38
N HIS A 42 5.03 -7.59 10.71
CA HIS A 42 5.39 -8.89 11.28
C HIS A 42 6.27 -9.75 10.35
N LEU A 43 6.12 -9.58 9.03
CA LEU A 43 6.93 -10.27 8.02
C LEU A 43 8.24 -9.54 7.71
N GLY A 44 8.50 -8.37 8.31
CA GLY A 44 9.69 -7.56 8.06
C GLY A 44 9.72 -6.91 6.67
N VAL A 45 8.54 -6.65 6.10
CA VAL A 45 8.37 -6.09 4.75
C VAL A 45 8.00 -4.59 4.78
N ALA A 46 7.53 -4.09 5.93
CA ALA A 46 7.04 -2.72 6.11
C ALA A 46 8.14 -1.65 6.14
#